data_AF-A0A8C6T6G5-F1
#
_entry.id   AF-A0A8C6T6G5-F1
#
_cell.length_a   1.000
_cell.length_b   1.000
_cell.length_c   1.000
_cell.angle_alpha   90.00
_cell.angle_beta   90.00
_cell.angle_gamma   90.00
#
_symmetry.space_group_name_H-M   'P 1'
#
loop_
_entity.id
_entity.type
_entity.pdbx_description
1 polymer ?
#
loop_
_entity_poly.entity_id
_entity_poly.type
_entity_poly.pdbx_seq_one_letter_code
_entity_poly.pdbx_strand_id
1 'polypeptide(L)'
;MSEYATVQKGALKLKGVGCVSSGKKKKKKDKESKQRLEQVLTSQNDEDEVKAKKTYMDKRTPAQMAFDKMQEKRQMERILNKASKTHKHRVEDFNRHLDTLTEHYDIPKVSWTK
;
A
#
# COMPACT_ATOMS: atom_id res chain seq x y z
N MET A 1 1.02 -30.48 6.03
CA MET A 1 -0.07 -29.85 6.82
C MET A 1 0.39 -28.46 7.23
N SER A 2 -0.43 -27.41 7.08
CA SER A 2 0.05 -26.01 7.21
C SER A 2 0.15 -25.54 8.67
N GLU A 3 1.20 -24.76 8.94
CA GLU A 3 1.63 -24.19 10.24
C GLU A 3 0.62 -23.27 10.96
N TYR A 4 -0.55 -23.00 10.36
CA TYR A 4 -1.53 -22.03 10.89
C TYR A 4 -2.81 -22.66 11.44
N ALA A 5 -2.83 -23.98 11.64
CA ALA A 5 -4.03 -24.68 12.11
C ALA A 5 -4.41 -24.36 13.57
N THR A 6 -3.48 -23.87 14.39
CA THR A 6 -3.71 -23.61 15.82
C THR A 6 -4.07 -22.14 16.07
N VAL A 7 -5.35 -21.79 15.88
CA VAL A 7 -5.89 -20.49 16.28
C VAL A 7 -6.74 -20.67 17.55
N GLN A 8 -6.37 -20.01 18.65
CA GLN A 8 -7.14 -20.04 19.90
C GLN A 8 -8.47 -19.28 19.73
N LYS A 9 -9.59 -20.00 19.66
CA LYS A 9 -10.95 -19.45 19.48
C LYS A 9 -11.64 -19.15 20.82
N GLY A 10 -11.04 -18.29 21.66
CA GLY A 10 -11.59 -17.90 22.96
C GLY A 10 -11.70 -16.39 23.13
N ALA A 11 -12.70 -15.92 23.88
CA ALA A 11 -12.83 -14.51 24.21
C ALA A 11 -11.66 -14.04 25.11
N LEU A 12 -10.98 -12.97 24.68
CA LEU A 12 -9.79 -12.43 25.34
C LEU A 12 -10.12 -11.91 26.75
N LYS A 13 -9.58 -12.56 27.78
CA LYS A 13 -9.73 -12.12 29.18
C LYS A 13 -8.57 -11.23 29.58
N LEU A 14 -8.82 -9.93 29.64
CA LEU A 14 -7.84 -8.94 30.09
C LEU A 14 -7.82 -8.88 31.62
N LYS A 15 -6.64 -9.15 32.20
CA LYS A 15 -6.41 -9.05 33.63
C LYS A 15 -6.50 -7.58 34.06
N GLY A 16 -7.51 -7.25 34.87
CA GLY A 16 -7.77 -5.90 35.37
C GLY A 16 -9.21 -5.42 35.22
N VAL A 17 -10.02 -6.08 34.38
CA VAL A 17 -11.46 -5.78 34.27
C VAL A 17 -12.22 -6.68 35.23
N GLY A 18 -12.19 -6.31 36.51
CA GLY A 18 -13.07 -6.91 37.52
C GLY A 18 -14.53 -6.80 37.08
N CYS A 19 -15.27 -7.90 37.22
CA CYS A 19 -16.72 -7.91 37.12
C CYS A 19 -17.25 -6.88 38.13
N VAL A 20 -17.90 -5.82 37.65
CA VAL A 20 -18.54 -4.84 38.54
C VAL A 20 -20.03 -4.91 38.30
N SER A 21 -20.68 -5.56 39.26
CA SER A 21 -22.10 -5.61 39.51
C SER A 21 -22.77 -4.23 39.54
N SER A 22 -24.05 -4.21 39.16
CA SER A 22 -25.08 -3.24 39.57
C SER A 22 -24.94 -1.76 39.13
N GLY A 23 -25.45 -1.47 37.93
CA GLY A 23 -26.49 -0.45 37.68
C GLY A 23 -26.20 1.05 37.82
N LYS A 24 -25.51 1.54 38.86
CA LYS A 24 -25.42 3.00 39.16
C LYS A 24 -24.02 3.62 39.06
N LYS A 25 -22.95 2.81 39.02
CA LYS A 25 -21.55 3.31 38.91
C LYS A 25 -21.05 3.47 37.46
N LYS A 26 -21.79 2.93 36.48
CA LYS A 26 -21.39 2.87 35.06
C LYS A 26 -21.38 4.25 34.39
N LYS A 27 -22.38 5.10 34.66
CA LYS A 27 -22.54 6.42 34.01
C LYS A 27 -21.44 7.45 34.37
N LYS A 28 -20.87 7.39 35.58
CA LYS A 28 -19.81 8.32 36.02
C LYS A 28 -18.42 7.88 35.53
N LYS A 29 -18.17 6.56 35.48
CA LYS A 29 -16.92 5.97 34.96
C LYS A 29 -16.79 6.14 33.44
N ASP A 30 -17.89 6.05 32.69
CA ASP A 30 -17.89 6.28 31.24
C ASP A 30 -17.56 7.73 30.87
N LYS A 31 -17.96 8.72 31.70
CA LYS A 31 -17.65 10.14 31.46
C LYS A 31 -16.18 10.46 31.72
N GLU A 32 -15.61 9.93 32.80
CA GLU A 32 -14.19 10.10 33.13
C GLU A 32 -13.27 9.34 32.14
N SER A 33 -13.71 8.15 31.70
CA SER A 33 -13.04 7.37 30.65
C SER A 33 -13.03 8.10 29.31
N LYS A 34 -14.14 8.75 28.92
CA LYS A 34 -14.18 9.56 27.68
C LYS A 34 -13.27 10.77 27.77
N GLN A 35 -13.27 11.46 28.91
CA GLN A 35 -12.46 12.66 29.10
C GLN A 35 -10.94 12.33 29.11
N ARG A 36 -10.55 11.21 29.73
CA ARG A 36 -9.15 10.73 29.65
C ARG A 36 -8.78 10.25 28.24
N LEU A 37 -9.70 9.62 27.51
CA LEU A 37 -9.46 9.18 26.14
C LEU A 37 -9.31 10.36 25.18
N GLU A 38 -10.14 11.39 25.33
CA GLU A 38 -10.06 12.65 24.57
C GLU A 38 -8.76 13.39 24.88
N GLN A 39 -8.34 13.47 26.15
CA GLN A 39 -7.09 14.12 26.53
C GLN A 39 -5.85 13.37 25.99
N VAL A 40 -5.88 12.04 25.96
CA VAL A 40 -4.82 11.23 25.35
C VAL A 40 -4.81 11.40 23.83
N LEU A 41 -5.98 11.42 23.17
CA LEU A 41 -6.09 11.67 21.74
C LEU A 41 -5.57 13.07 21.34
N THR A 42 -5.87 14.12 22.11
CA THR A 42 -5.38 15.47 21.81
C THR A 42 -3.87 15.58 22.02
N SER A 43 -3.34 15.06 23.14
CA SER A 43 -1.89 15.10 23.40
C SER A 43 -1.07 14.22 22.44
N GLN A 44 -1.66 13.14 21.92
CA GLN A 44 -1.00 12.29 20.93
C GLN A 44 -1.00 12.95 19.54
N ASN A 45 -2.07 13.64 19.15
CA ASN A 45 -2.10 14.42 17.90
C ASN A 45 -1.11 15.59 17.92
N ASP A 46 -0.99 16.35 19.01
CA ASP A 46 -0.04 17.47 19.10
C ASP A 46 1.43 17.00 19.13
N GLU A 47 1.74 15.91 19.83
CA GLU A 47 3.09 15.33 19.87
C GLU A 47 3.48 14.66 18.55
N ASP A 48 2.55 13.97 17.87
CA ASP A 48 2.79 13.35 16.57
C ASP A 48 2.86 14.39 15.45
N GLU A 49 2.08 15.47 15.49
CA GLU A 49 2.15 16.52 14.47
C GLU A 49 3.43 17.37 14.61
N VAL A 50 3.89 17.62 15.85
CA VAL A 50 5.14 18.36 16.12
C VAL A 50 6.38 17.48 15.93
N LYS A 51 6.33 16.17 16.22
CA LYS A 51 7.43 15.24 15.92
C LYS A 51 7.52 14.92 14.43
N ALA A 52 6.39 14.67 13.75
CA ALA A 52 6.39 14.41 12.31
C ALA A 52 6.94 15.58 11.48
N LYS A 53 6.65 16.83 11.89
CA LYS A 53 7.20 18.05 11.25
C LYS A 53 8.69 18.25 11.50
N LYS A 54 9.25 17.73 12.60
CA LYS A 54 10.69 17.84 12.93
C LYS A 54 11.54 16.67 12.42
N THR A 55 10.96 15.51 12.11
CA THR A 55 11.70 14.32 11.66
C THR A 55 11.80 14.13 10.15
N TYR A 56 11.00 14.84 9.34
CA TYR A 56 11.11 14.79 7.88
C TYR A 56 11.58 16.13 7.31
N MET A 57 12.81 16.54 7.67
CA MET A 57 13.55 17.45 6.82
C MET A 57 13.83 16.68 5.53
N ASP A 58 13.14 17.03 4.45
CA ASP A 58 13.36 16.37 3.16
C ASP A 58 14.80 16.62 2.72
N LYS A 59 15.65 15.60 2.87
CA LYS A 59 17.07 15.66 2.51
C LYS A 59 17.27 15.60 1.00
N ARG A 60 16.18 15.52 0.22
CA ARG A 60 16.25 15.46 -1.23
C ARG A 60 16.81 16.75 -1.80
N THR A 61 17.69 16.59 -2.77
CA THR A 61 18.19 17.72 -3.54
C THR A 61 17.06 18.32 -4.39
N PRO A 62 17.14 19.58 -4.82
CA PRO A 62 16.17 20.17 -5.74
C PRO A 62 15.98 19.33 -7.02
N ALA A 63 17.05 18.70 -7.51
CA ALA A 63 17.01 17.79 -8.65
C ALA A 63 16.23 16.50 -8.36
N GLN A 64 16.42 15.90 -7.17
CA GLN A 64 15.66 14.72 -6.75
C GLN A 64 14.17 15.05 -6.60
N MET A 65 13.83 16.18 -5.96
CA MET A 65 12.45 16.63 -5.86
C MET A 65 11.79 16.86 -7.23
N ALA A 66 12.50 17.43 -8.20
CA ALA A 66 11.99 17.62 -9.55
C ALA A 66 11.77 16.28 -10.28
N PHE A 67 12.68 15.32 -10.09
CA PHE A 67 12.54 13.97 -10.63
C PHE A 67 11.33 13.25 -10.05
N ASP A 68 11.14 13.28 -8.73
CA ASP A 68 10.02 12.63 -8.07
C ASP A 68 8.67 13.21 -8.52
N LYS A 69 8.57 14.55 -8.59
CA LYS A 69 7.38 15.23 -9.14
C LYS A 69 7.08 14.80 -10.58
N MET A 70 8.11 14.63 -11.41
CA MET A 70 7.94 14.15 -12.78
C MET A 70 7.55 12.66 -12.80
N GLN A 71 8.09 11.85 -11.89
CA GLN A 71 7.76 10.45 -11.76
C GLN A 71 6.31 10.27 -11.32
N GLU A 72 5.83 11.03 -10.33
CA GLU A 72 4.45 11.05 -9.86
C GLU A 72 3.47 11.41 -10.99
N LYS A 73 3.78 12.43 -11.79
CA LYS A 73 2.99 12.78 -12.98
C LYS A 73 2.88 11.60 -13.95
N ARG A 74 4.02 10.95 -14.26
CA ARG A 74 4.07 9.79 -15.16
C ARG A 74 3.46 8.52 -14.55
N GLN A 75 3.43 8.40 -13.23
CA GLN A 75 2.85 7.24 -12.55
C GLN A 75 1.36 7.16 -12.83
N MET A 76 0.63 8.27 -12.79
CA MET A 76 -0.80 8.30 -13.13
C MET A 76 -1.06 7.80 -14.56
N GLU A 77 -0.28 8.31 -15.53
CA GLU A 77 -0.37 7.86 -16.93
C GLU A 77 -0.02 6.37 -17.08
N ARG A 78 1.03 5.89 -16.39
CA ARG A 78 1.42 4.47 -16.38
C ARG A 78 0.36 3.57 -15.76
N ILE A 79 -0.28 4.02 -14.68
CA ILE A 79 -1.36 3.29 -14.03
C ILE A 79 -2.54 3.17 -14.98
N LEU A 80 -2.95 4.27 -15.61
CA LEU A 80 -4.05 4.28 -16.58
C LEU A 80 -3.74 3.37 -17.78
N ASN A 81 -2.52 3.45 -18.33
CA ASN A 81 -2.09 2.62 -19.46
C ASN A 81 -1.96 1.13 -19.10
N LYS A 82 -1.58 0.79 -17.87
CA LYS A 82 -1.55 -0.61 -17.41
C LYS A 82 -2.96 -1.15 -17.14
N ALA A 83 -3.86 -0.30 -16.65
CA ALA A 83 -5.25 -0.66 -16.40
C ALA A 83 -6.06 -0.81 -17.69
N SER A 84 -5.72 -0.09 -18.76
CA SER A 84 -6.47 -0.13 -20.01
C SER A 84 -6.43 -1.48 -20.72
N LYS A 85 -5.34 -2.26 -20.58
CA LYS A 85 -5.19 -3.57 -21.21
C LYS A 85 -5.14 -4.70 -20.19
N THR A 86 -6.06 -5.66 -20.36
CA THR A 86 -6.02 -6.93 -19.64
C THR A 86 -4.74 -7.71 -20.00
N HIS A 87 -4.32 -8.64 -19.13
CA HIS A 87 -3.16 -9.47 -19.41
C HIS A 87 -3.33 -10.27 -20.71
N LYS A 88 -4.53 -10.82 -20.94
CA LYS A 88 -4.87 -11.55 -22.15
C LYS A 88 -4.69 -10.70 -23.41
N HIS A 89 -5.21 -9.46 -23.43
CA HIS A 89 -5.01 -8.54 -24.55
C HIS A 89 -3.52 -8.20 -24.75
N ARG A 90 -2.74 -8.04 -23.68
CA ARG A 90 -1.28 -7.82 -23.79
C ARG A 90 -0.57 -9.01 -24.43
N VAL A 91 -0.97 -10.24 -24.10
CA VAL A 91 -0.41 -11.46 -24.72
C VAL A 91 -0.83 -11.56 -26.18
N GLU A 92 -2.09 -11.29 -26.51
CA GLU A 92 -2.58 -11.28 -27.89
C GLU A 92 -1.87 -10.21 -28.73
N ASP A 93 -1.73 -8.97 -28.23
CA ASP A 93 -0.98 -7.90 -28.88
C ASP A 93 0.49 -8.31 -29.13
N PHE A 94 1.11 -8.96 -28.14
CA PHE A 94 2.48 -9.45 -28.25
C PHE A 94 2.62 -10.55 -29.30
N ASN A 95 1.71 -11.53 -29.31
CA ASN A 95 1.71 -12.60 -30.30
C ASN A 95 1.49 -12.05 -31.72
N ARG A 96 0.53 -11.13 -31.90
CA ARG A 96 0.32 -10.47 -33.19
C ARG A 96 1.57 -9.72 -33.64
N HIS A 97 2.31 -9.08 -32.72
CA HIS A 97 3.56 -8.42 -33.06
C HIS A 97 4.65 -9.42 -33.50
N LEU A 98 4.77 -10.55 -32.81
CA LEU A 98 5.70 -11.61 -33.20
C LEU A 98 5.37 -12.22 -34.56
N ASP A 99 4.09 -12.43 -34.87
CA ASP A 99 3.66 -12.94 -36.18
C ASP A 99 4.02 -11.98 -37.32
N THR A 100 4.02 -10.67 -37.07
CA THR A 100 4.44 -9.67 -38.06
C THR A 100 5.95 -9.52 -38.18
N LEU A 101 6.71 -10.09 -37.25
CA LEU A 101 8.15 -9.90 -37.18
C LEU A 101 8.84 -10.85 -38.16
N THR A 102 9.81 -10.33 -38.90
CA THR A 102 10.53 -11.12 -39.90
C THR A 102 11.31 -12.24 -39.23
N GLU A 103 11.15 -13.47 -39.71
CA GLU A 103 11.90 -14.62 -39.21
C GLU A 103 13.42 -14.46 -39.43
N HIS A 104 13.81 -13.72 -40.47
CA HIS A 104 15.21 -13.55 -40.87
C HIS A 104 15.56 -12.07 -40.87
N TYR A 105 16.67 -11.74 -40.20
CA TYR A 105 17.16 -10.37 -40.03
C TYR A 105 18.25 -9.99 -41.05
N ASP A 106 18.55 -10.87 -42.00
CA ASP A 106 19.57 -10.67 -43.02
C ASP A 106 19.09 -11.19 -44.37
N ILE A 107 19.65 -10.63 -45.44
CA ILE A 107 19.25 -10.95 -46.80
C ILE A 107 19.83 -12.32 -47.16
N PRO A 108 19.02 -13.23 -47.75
CA PRO A 108 19.55 -14.52 -48.18
C PRO A 108 20.71 -14.34 -49.16
N LYS A 109 21.77 -15.12 -48.97
CA LYS A 109 22.97 -15.06 -49.82
C LYS A 109 22.64 -15.48 -51.25
N VAL A 110 23.14 -14.73 -52.23
CA VAL A 110 22.99 -15.01 -53.67
C VAL A 110 24.00 -16.09 -54.08
N SER A 111 23.84 -17.30 -53.57
CA SER A 111 24.54 -18.50 -54.07
C SER A 111 23.54 -19.65 -54.09
N TRP A 112 23.20 -20.05 -55.30
CA TRP A 112 22.10 -20.94 -55.64
C TRP A 112 22.44 -22.39 -55.28
N THR A 113 21.83 -22.91 -54.22
CA THR A 113 21.56 -24.34 -54.02
C THR A 113 20.51 -24.49 -52.92
N LYS A 114 19.54 -25.37 -53.14
CA LYS A 114 18.43 -25.66 -52.22
C LYS A 114 18.89 -26.57 -51.07
#